data_AF-B8DRQ8-F1
#
_entry.id   AF-B8DRQ8-F1
#
_cell.length_a   1.000
_cell.length_b   1.000
_cell.length_c   1.000
_cell.angle_alpha   90.00
_cell.angle_beta   90.00
_cell.angle_gamma   90.00
#
_symmetry.space_group_name_H-M   'P 1'
#
loop_
_entity.id
_entity.type
_entity.pdbx_description
1 polymer ?
#
loop_
_entity_poly.entity_id
_entity_poly.type
_entity_poly.pdbx_seq_one_letter_code
_entity_poly.pdbx_strand_id
1 'polypeptide(L)'
;MEIVLGAVVGFLLLVIVLVVNQRSSAAHEERLRELHARRRALAVDLRKLQENIQQLKVVEYELGRRLAEADKRASQAMEVRRQRDARQQASQFGSIVDVLLHERLLTAEQLGKARSYRTQTRSQYPLSEIVTMLDYVKADVVQRMRLRYPKLPDE
;
A
#
# COMPACT_ATOMS: atom_id res chain seq x y z
N MET A 1 -89.38 -4.87 43.92
CA MET A 1 -87.95 -4.98 44.30
C MET A 1 -87.05 -5.41 43.15
N GLU A 2 -87.52 -6.24 42.21
CA GLU A 2 -86.70 -6.79 41.12
C GLU A 2 -86.18 -5.75 40.11
N ILE A 3 -86.97 -4.72 39.76
CA ILE A 3 -86.54 -3.66 38.83
C ILE A 3 -85.37 -2.83 39.40
N VAL A 4 -85.39 -2.56 40.71
CA VAL A 4 -84.33 -1.82 41.40
C VAL A 4 -83.05 -2.65 41.45
N LEU A 5 -83.17 -3.96 41.69
CA LEU A 5 -82.03 -4.88 41.68
C LEU A 5 -81.38 -4.96 40.29
N GLY A 6 -82.19 -5.05 39.23
CA GLY A 6 -81.70 -5.06 37.84
C GLY A 6 -80.98 -3.77 37.45
N ALA A 7 -81.50 -2.61 37.87
CA ALA A 7 -80.86 -1.32 37.63
C ALA A 7 -79.50 -1.18 38.34
N VAL A 8 -79.39 -1.65 39.58
CA VAL A 8 -78.14 -1.64 40.35
C VAL A 8 -77.08 -2.56 39.71
N VAL A 9 -77.48 -3.76 39.28
CA VAL A 9 -76.58 -4.70 38.59
C VAL A 9 -76.12 -4.14 37.24
N GLY A 10 -77.03 -3.55 36.46
CA GLY A 10 -76.68 -2.92 35.18
C GLY A 10 -75.72 -1.74 35.35
N PHE A 11 -75.92 -0.92 36.37
CA PHE A 11 -75.01 0.19 36.69
C PHE A 11 -73.62 -0.29 37.11
N LEU A 12 -73.54 -1.32 37.96
CA LEU A 12 -72.26 -1.91 38.37
C LEU A 12 -71.49 -2.49 37.18
N LEU A 13 -72.16 -3.19 36.27
CA LEU A 13 -71.54 -3.71 35.04
C LEU A 13 -71.02 -2.59 34.15
N LEU A 14 -71.77 -1.50 33.98
CA LEU A 14 -71.33 -0.32 33.23
C LEU A 14 -70.08 0.31 33.83
N VAL A 15 -70.03 0.46 35.15
CA VAL A 15 -68.85 1.01 35.85
C VAL A 15 -67.64 0.09 35.68
N ILE A 16 -67.82 -1.22 35.78
CA ILE A 16 -66.73 -2.20 35.57
C ILE A 16 -66.19 -2.09 34.14
N VAL A 17 -67.07 -2.05 33.13
CA VAL A 17 -66.67 -1.90 31.72
C VAL A 17 -65.93 -0.58 31.50
N LEU A 18 -66.41 0.53 32.07
CA LEU A 18 -65.76 1.83 31.98
C LEU A 18 -64.35 1.81 32.57
N VAL A 19 -64.18 1.25 33.77
CA VAL A 19 -62.88 1.17 34.47
C VAL A 19 -61.90 0.27 33.71
N VAL A 20 -62.36 -0.86 33.19
CA VAL A 20 -61.51 -1.77 32.39
C VAL A 20 -61.06 -1.08 31.10
N ASN A 21 -61.95 -0.34 30.43
CA ASN A 21 -61.64 0.35 29.18
C ASN A 21 -60.72 1.57 29.40
N GLN A 22 -60.87 2.29 30.51
CA GLN A 22 -59.95 3.36 30.89
C GLN A 22 -58.55 2.82 31.21
N ARG A 23 -58.45 1.73 31.96
CA ARG A 23 -57.16 1.09 32.28
C ARG A 23 -56.48 0.52 31.04
N SER A 24 -57.24 -0.10 30.14
CA SER A 24 -56.69 -0.61 28.88
C SER A 24 -56.20 0.54 27.99
N SER A 25 -56.97 1.62 27.86
CA SER A 25 -56.59 2.82 27.10
C SER A 25 -55.31 3.47 27.65
N ALA A 26 -55.21 3.64 28.97
CA ALA A 26 -53.99 4.16 29.60
C ALA A 26 -52.75 3.28 29.35
N ALA A 27 -52.89 1.95 29.45
CA ALA A 27 -51.80 1.02 29.16
C ALA A 27 -51.39 1.05 27.68
N HIS A 28 -52.31 1.28 26.75
CA HIS A 28 -51.99 1.43 25.32
C HIS A 28 -51.27 2.75 25.06
N GLU A 29 -51.69 3.86 25.70
CA GLU A 29 -50.98 5.13 25.59
C GLU A 29 -49.55 5.06 26.12
N GLU A 30 -49.32 4.39 27.25
CA GLU A 30 -47.98 4.19 27.80
C GLU A 30 -47.09 3.39 26.84
N ARG A 31 -47.60 2.30 26.27
CA ARG A 31 -46.88 1.51 25.26
C ARG A 31 -46.56 2.33 24.01
N LEU A 32 -47.50 3.16 23.54
CA LEU A 32 -47.27 4.05 22.40
C LEU A 32 -46.20 5.09 22.72
N ARG A 33 -46.23 5.71 23.91
CA ARG A 33 -45.19 6.66 24.36
C ARG A 33 -43.82 6.01 24.44
N GLU A 34 -43.74 4.80 24.95
CA GLU A 34 -42.49 4.04 25.02
C GLU A 34 -41.96 3.71 23.61
N LEU A 35 -42.82 3.25 22.69
CA LEU A 35 -42.45 3.01 21.30
C LEU A 35 -41.98 4.30 20.59
N HIS A 36 -42.64 5.44 20.83
CA HIS A 36 -42.21 6.73 20.31
C HIS A 36 -40.87 7.19 20.90
N ALA A 37 -40.61 6.92 22.17
CA ALA A 37 -39.32 7.19 22.79
C ALA A 37 -38.20 6.32 22.19
N ARG A 38 -38.44 5.01 22.04
CA ARG A 38 -37.52 4.07 21.38
C ARG A 38 -37.25 4.46 19.94
N ARG A 39 -38.28 4.87 19.17
CA ARG A 39 -38.12 5.35 17.79
C ARG A 39 -37.26 6.62 17.73
N ARG A 40 -37.42 7.54 18.67
CA ARG A 40 -36.59 8.75 18.76
C ARG A 40 -35.13 8.42 19.10
N ALA A 41 -34.90 7.52 20.05
CA ALA A 41 -33.56 7.05 20.39
C ALA A 41 -32.86 6.41 19.17
N LEU A 42 -33.55 5.50 18.48
CA LEU A 42 -33.02 4.87 17.26
C LEU A 42 -32.71 5.88 16.15
N ALA A 43 -33.53 6.92 15.98
CA ALA A 43 -33.26 7.97 15.00
C ALA A 43 -32.01 8.79 15.34
N VAL A 44 -31.75 9.04 16.63
CA VAL A 44 -30.52 9.71 17.08
C VAL A 44 -29.30 8.80 16.86
N ASP A 45 -29.41 7.51 17.17
CA ASP A 45 -28.32 6.56 16.96
C ASP A 45 -27.98 6.39 15.48
N LEU A 46 -28.99 6.36 14.61
CA LEU A 46 -28.79 6.33 13.16
C LEU A 46 -28.07 7.59 12.65
N ARG A 47 -28.42 8.78 13.17
CA ARG A 47 -27.70 10.02 12.83
C ARG A 47 -26.24 9.98 13.27
N LYS A 48 -25.97 9.55 14.50
CA LYS A 48 -24.60 9.39 15.01
C LYS A 48 -23.80 8.39 14.17
N LEU A 49 -24.39 7.26 13.79
CA LEU A 49 -23.75 6.29 12.90
C LEU A 49 -23.43 6.91 11.54
N GLN A 50 -24.35 7.69 10.98
CA GLN A 50 -24.14 8.37 9.70
C GLN A 50 -23.00 9.40 9.78
N GLU A 51 -22.94 10.18 10.85
CA GLU A 51 -21.83 11.12 11.13
C GLU A 51 -20.50 10.38 11.26
N ASN A 52 -20.46 9.29 12.02
CA ASN A 52 -19.26 8.46 12.18
C ASN A 52 -18.78 7.88 10.83
N ILE A 53 -19.71 7.40 9.99
CA ILE A 53 -19.38 6.91 8.65
C ILE A 53 -18.79 8.03 7.79
N GLN A 54 -19.34 9.25 7.86
CA GLN A 54 -18.79 10.39 7.13
C GLN A 54 -17.38 10.74 7.62
N GLN A 55 -17.15 10.76 8.92
CA GLN A 55 -15.82 11.02 9.49
C GLN A 55 -14.82 9.94 9.08
N LEU A 56 -15.20 8.66 9.12
CA LEU A 56 -14.35 7.56 8.68
C LEU A 56 -13.96 7.67 7.21
N LYS A 57 -14.89 8.07 6.32
CA LYS A 57 -14.58 8.30 4.91
C LYS A 57 -13.56 9.42 4.70
N VAL A 58 -13.62 10.48 5.50
CA VAL A 58 -12.64 11.58 5.44
C VAL A 58 -11.26 11.07 5.88
N VAL A 59 -11.20 10.32 6.99
CA VAL A 59 -9.94 9.75 7.49
C VAL A 59 -9.34 8.77 6.48
N GLU A 60 -10.17 7.90 5.88
CA GLU A 60 -9.73 6.97 4.84
C GLU A 60 -9.12 7.72 3.64
N TYR A 61 -9.77 8.78 3.18
CA TYR A 61 -9.27 9.61 2.09
C TYR A 61 -7.93 10.28 2.45
N GLU A 62 -7.80 10.85 3.65
CA GLU A 62 -6.56 11.47 4.12
C GLU A 62 -5.41 10.47 4.25
N LEU A 63 -5.68 9.28 4.79
CA LEU A 63 -4.71 8.20 4.90
C LEU A 63 -4.27 7.72 3.52
N GLY A 64 -5.20 7.52 2.59
CA GLY A 64 -4.89 7.16 1.21
C GLY A 64 -3.98 8.18 0.53
N ARG A 65 -4.25 9.48 0.74
CA ARG A 65 -3.39 10.56 0.23
C ARG A 65 -2.00 10.53 0.85
N ARG A 66 -1.88 10.40 2.18
CA ARG A 66 -0.58 10.33 2.87
C ARG A 66 0.24 9.13 2.41
N LEU A 67 -0.41 7.99 2.17
CA LEU A 67 0.23 6.77 1.71
C LEU A 67 0.76 6.95 0.28
N ALA A 68 -0.03 7.54 -0.62
CA ALA A 68 0.42 7.86 -1.97
C ALA A 68 1.60 8.85 -1.99
N GLU A 69 1.60 9.85 -1.10
CA GLU A 69 2.75 10.77 -0.96
C GLU A 69 3.99 10.08 -0.40
N ALA A 70 3.83 9.19 0.58
CA ALA A 70 4.92 8.40 1.13
C ALA A 70 5.53 7.46 0.08
N ASP A 71 4.70 6.82 -0.74
CA ASP A 71 5.13 5.92 -1.81
C ASP A 71 5.91 6.66 -2.92
N LYS A 72 5.45 7.85 -3.30
CA LYS A 72 6.21 8.72 -4.21
C LYS A 72 7.58 9.10 -3.64
N ARG A 73 7.65 9.48 -2.36
CA ARG A 73 8.93 9.81 -1.70
C ARG A 73 9.86 8.60 -1.63
N ALA A 74 9.32 7.42 -1.31
CA ALA A 74 10.09 6.18 -1.27
C ALA A 74 10.66 5.82 -2.65
N SER A 75 9.83 5.92 -3.70
CA SER A 75 10.24 5.68 -5.08
C SER A 75 11.35 6.63 -5.52
N GLN A 76 11.21 7.93 -5.27
CA GLN A 76 12.25 8.93 -5.56
C GLN A 76 13.55 8.65 -4.78
N ALA A 77 13.45 8.29 -3.50
CA ALA A 77 14.63 7.94 -2.70
C ALA A 77 15.35 6.69 -3.23
N MET A 78 14.59 5.68 -3.72
CA MET A 78 15.16 4.51 -4.36
C MET A 78 15.86 4.84 -5.68
N GLU A 79 15.28 5.70 -6.51
CA GLU A 79 15.92 6.15 -7.76
C GLU A 79 17.22 6.92 -7.48
N VAL A 80 17.22 7.83 -6.51
CA VAL A 80 18.43 8.57 -6.11
C VAL A 80 19.50 7.61 -5.58
N ARG A 81 19.13 6.61 -4.78
CA ARG A 81 20.06 5.56 -4.32
C ARG A 81 20.63 4.77 -5.49
N ARG A 82 19.81 4.27 -6.41
CA ARG A 82 20.30 3.56 -7.62
C ARG A 82 21.24 4.42 -8.45
N GLN A 83 20.93 5.70 -8.63
CA GLN A 83 21.82 6.63 -9.35
C GLN A 83 23.14 6.86 -8.61
N ARG A 84 23.10 6.96 -7.27
CA ARG A 84 24.30 7.10 -6.45
C ARG A 84 25.16 5.83 -6.48
N ASP A 85 24.54 4.67 -6.35
CA ASP A 85 25.23 3.37 -6.41
C ASP A 85 25.87 3.16 -7.78
N ALA A 86 25.14 3.47 -8.87
CA ALA A 86 25.68 3.44 -10.23
C ALA A 86 26.85 4.42 -10.43
N ARG A 87 26.79 5.62 -9.83
CA ARG A 87 27.90 6.59 -9.87
C ARG A 87 29.10 6.12 -9.05
N GLN A 88 28.88 5.57 -7.86
CA GLN A 88 29.96 5.06 -7.01
C GLN A 88 30.66 3.87 -7.65
N GLN A 89 29.89 2.94 -8.20
CA GLN A 89 30.39 1.80 -8.97
C GLN A 89 31.18 2.25 -10.21
N ALA A 90 30.66 3.22 -10.97
CA ALA A 90 31.39 3.78 -12.11
C ALA A 90 32.63 4.60 -11.71
N SER A 91 32.67 5.20 -10.51
CA SER A 91 33.85 5.94 -10.02
C SER A 91 34.96 5.06 -9.48
N GLN A 92 34.67 3.80 -9.14
CA GLN A 92 35.64 2.87 -8.56
C GLN A 92 36.54 2.21 -9.63
N PHE A 93 36.10 2.18 -10.88
CA PHE A 93 36.81 1.53 -11.99
C PHE A 93 37.04 2.54 -13.11
N GLY A 94 38.25 2.56 -13.70
CA GLY A 94 38.56 3.45 -14.82
C GLY A 94 38.08 2.90 -16.16
N SER A 95 38.07 1.57 -16.29
CA SER A 95 37.72 0.84 -17.52
C SER A 95 37.00 -0.48 -17.24
N ILE A 96 36.37 -1.06 -18.26
CA ILE A 96 35.80 -2.41 -18.20
C ILE A 96 36.87 -3.47 -17.89
N VAL A 97 38.10 -3.26 -18.35
CA VAL A 97 39.24 -4.14 -18.05
C VAL A 97 39.57 -4.13 -16.55
N ASP A 98 39.48 -2.97 -15.88
CA ASP A 98 39.69 -2.87 -14.43
C ASP A 98 38.63 -3.65 -13.65
N VAL A 99 37.37 -3.63 -14.12
CA VAL A 99 36.28 -4.44 -13.55
C VAL A 99 36.57 -5.92 -13.69
N LEU A 100 37.01 -6.36 -14.87
CA LEU A 100 37.34 -7.78 -15.13
C LEU A 100 38.49 -8.27 -14.25
N LEU A 101 39.50 -7.42 -13.98
CA LEU A 101 40.57 -7.71 -13.03
C LEU A 101 40.06 -7.78 -11.59
N HIS A 102 39.22 -6.83 -11.20
CA HIS A 102 38.68 -6.76 -9.84
C HIS A 102 37.77 -7.95 -9.51
N GLU A 103 36.90 -8.34 -10.43
CA GLU A 103 36.03 -9.51 -10.28
C GLU A 103 36.77 -10.85 -10.51
N ARG A 104 38.10 -10.82 -10.69
CA ARG A 104 38.96 -12.00 -10.93
C ARG A 104 38.57 -12.82 -12.17
N LEU A 105 37.88 -12.19 -13.11
CA LEU A 105 37.51 -12.78 -14.41
C LEU A 105 38.66 -12.71 -15.41
N LEU A 106 39.60 -11.79 -15.18
CA LEU A 106 40.84 -11.65 -15.91
C LEU A 106 42.00 -11.59 -14.91
N THR A 107 43.10 -12.29 -15.20
CA THR A 107 44.32 -12.20 -14.37
C THR A 107 45.27 -11.12 -14.86
N ALA A 108 46.11 -10.58 -13.96
CA ALA A 108 47.12 -9.59 -14.31
C ALA A 108 48.13 -10.11 -15.37
N GLU A 109 48.43 -11.41 -15.34
CA GLU A 109 49.31 -12.05 -16.32
C GLU A 109 48.67 -12.10 -17.72
N GLN A 110 47.40 -12.48 -17.81
CA GLN A 110 46.64 -12.49 -19.06
C GLN A 110 46.51 -11.07 -19.65
N LEU A 111 46.29 -10.06 -18.80
CA LEU A 111 46.31 -8.67 -19.24
C LEU A 111 47.69 -8.25 -19.77
N GLY A 112 48.76 -8.64 -19.10
CA GLY A 112 50.13 -8.38 -19.55
C GLY A 112 50.40 -8.98 -20.94
N LYS A 113 49.92 -10.21 -21.18
CA LYS A 113 49.97 -10.88 -22.48
C LYS A 113 49.15 -10.16 -23.54
N ALA A 114 47.93 -9.73 -23.22
CA ALA A 114 47.09 -8.95 -24.13
C ALA A 114 47.73 -7.60 -24.53
N ARG A 115 48.34 -6.88 -23.57
CA ARG A 115 49.09 -5.64 -23.84
C ARG A 115 50.32 -5.88 -24.72
N SER A 116 51.04 -6.97 -24.46
CA SER A 116 52.19 -7.38 -25.25
C SER A 116 51.78 -7.72 -26.68
N TYR A 117 50.70 -8.48 -26.84
CA TYR A 117 50.12 -8.81 -28.14
C TYR A 117 49.75 -7.55 -28.92
N ARG A 118 49.03 -6.60 -28.29
CA ARG A 118 48.66 -5.33 -28.94
C ARG A 118 49.88 -4.57 -29.46
N THR A 119 50.92 -4.50 -28.64
CA THR A 119 52.15 -3.76 -28.96
C THR A 119 52.93 -4.44 -30.09
N GLN A 120 53.06 -5.76 -30.04
CA GLN A 120 53.78 -6.55 -31.05
C GLN A 120 53.07 -6.56 -32.41
N THR A 121 51.74 -6.66 -32.41
CA THR A 121 50.92 -6.74 -33.63
C THR A 121 50.47 -5.38 -34.14
N ARG A 122 50.69 -4.30 -33.38
CA ARG A 122 50.12 -2.96 -33.63
C ARG A 122 48.59 -3.01 -33.84
N SER A 123 47.92 -3.89 -33.10
CA SER A 123 46.47 -4.04 -33.15
C SER A 123 45.77 -2.73 -32.75
N GLN A 124 44.76 -2.34 -33.53
CA GLN A 124 43.92 -1.16 -33.28
C GLN A 124 42.74 -1.48 -32.34
N TYR A 125 42.52 -2.74 -32.02
CA TYR A 125 41.42 -3.17 -31.16
C TYR A 125 41.67 -2.78 -29.70
N PRO A 126 40.62 -2.41 -28.95
CA PRO A 126 40.74 -2.14 -27.52
C PRO A 126 41.08 -3.44 -26.77
N LEU A 127 41.69 -3.29 -25.59
CA LEU A 127 42.18 -4.37 -24.76
C LEU A 127 41.04 -5.31 -24.41
N SER A 128 39.85 -4.80 -24.11
CA SER A 128 38.66 -5.62 -23.83
C SER A 128 38.31 -6.57 -24.98
N GLU A 129 38.51 -6.16 -26.24
CA GLU A 129 38.32 -7.02 -27.41
C GLU A 129 39.50 -7.98 -27.58
N ILE A 130 40.73 -7.52 -27.36
CA ILE A 130 41.92 -8.38 -27.44
C ILE A 130 41.86 -9.53 -26.41
N VAL A 131 41.42 -9.28 -25.17
CA VAL A 131 41.23 -10.37 -24.18
C VAL A 131 40.15 -11.37 -24.61
N THR A 132 39.13 -10.94 -25.37
CA THR A 132 38.14 -11.87 -25.95
C THR A 132 38.69 -12.63 -27.15
N MET A 133 39.47 -11.98 -28.02
CA MET A 133 40.10 -12.62 -29.18
C MET A 133 41.13 -13.67 -28.76
N LEU A 134 41.85 -13.44 -27.66
CA LEU A 134 42.79 -14.38 -27.06
C LEU A 134 42.10 -15.46 -26.20
N ASP A 135 40.77 -15.48 -26.16
CA ASP A 135 39.93 -16.40 -25.38
C ASP A 135 40.23 -16.41 -23.86
N TYR A 136 40.74 -15.29 -23.33
CA TYR A 136 40.97 -15.13 -21.90
C TYR A 136 39.66 -14.84 -21.15
N VAL A 137 38.72 -14.17 -21.80
CA VAL A 137 37.38 -13.86 -21.27
C VAL A 137 36.35 -14.06 -22.38
N LYS A 138 35.23 -14.73 -22.08
CA LYS A 138 34.13 -14.89 -23.05
C LYS A 138 33.46 -13.57 -23.39
N ALA A 139 33.06 -13.37 -24.65
CA ALA A 139 32.36 -12.17 -25.11
C ALA A 139 31.09 -11.84 -24.29
N ASP A 140 30.31 -12.85 -23.89
CA ASP A 140 29.10 -12.68 -23.07
C ASP A 140 29.40 -12.08 -21.68
N VAL A 141 30.59 -12.32 -21.14
CA VAL A 141 31.01 -11.76 -19.85
C VAL A 141 31.31 -10.27 -20.02
N VAL A 142 32.05 -9.90 -21.06
CA VAL A 142 32.34 -8.50 -21.38
C VAL A 142 31.05 -7.73 -21.66
N GLN A 143 30.12 -8.32 -22.42
CA GLN A 143 28.84 -7.68 -22.71
C GLN A 143 27.98 -7.47 -21.46
N ARG A 144 27.98 -8.44 -20.52
CA ARG A 144 27.33 -8.26 -19.21
C ARG A 144 27.95 -7.12 -18.41
N MET A 145 29.28 -6.97 -18.46
CA MET A 145 29.95 -5.85 -17.79
C MET A 145 29.62 -4.51 -18.45
N ARG A 146 29.54 -4.44 -19.78
CA ARG A 146 29.08 -3.23 -20.51
C ARG A 146 27.65 -2.83 -20.11
N LEU A 147 26.75 -3.81 -19.99
CA LEU A 147 25.37 -3.54 -19.56
C LEU A 147 25.28 -3.10 -18.10
N ARG A 148 26.13 -3.64 -17.23
CA ARG A 148 26.18 -3.29 -15.80
C ARG A 148 26.86 -1.94 -15.56
N TYR A 149 27.86 -1.59 -16.37
CA TYR A 149 28.65 -0.37 -16.27
C TYR A 149 28.66 0.42 -17.60
N PRO A 150 27.52 0.96 -18.05
CA PRO A 150 27.36 1.55 -19.39
C PRO A 150 28.15 2.84 -19.63
N LYS A 151 28.80 3.38 -18.59
CA LYS A 151 29.59 4.61 -18.65
C LYS A 151 31.11 4.36 -18.62
N LEU A 152 31.53 3.12 -18.44
CA LEU A 152 32.95 2.78 -18.45
C LEU A 152 33.43 2.58 -19.89
N PRO A 153 34.58 3.17 -20.26
CA PRO A 153 35.22 2.86 -21.52
C PRO A 153 35.79 1.43 -21.48
N ASP A 154 36.05 0.89 -22.66
CA ASP A 154 36.73 -0.40 -22.82
C ASP A 154 38.22 -0.35 -22.39
N GLU A 155 38.80 0.85 -22.32
CA GLU A 155 40.16 1.17 -21.84
C GLU A 155 40.23 2.51 -21.11
#